data_AF-A0A5B0TZL0-F1
#
_entry.id   AF-A0A5B0TZL0-F1
#
_cell.length_a   1.000
_cell.length_b   1.000
_cell.length_c   1.000
_cell.angle_alpha   90.00
_cell.angle_beta   90.00
_cell.angle_gamma   90.00
#
_symmetry.space_group_name_H-M   'P 1'
#
loop_
_entity.id
_entity.type
_entity.pdbx_description
1 polymer ?
#
loop_
_entity_poly.entity_id
_entity_poly.type
_entity_poly.pdbx_seq_one_letter_code
_entity_poly.pdbx_strand_id
1 'polypeptide(L)'
;MTKATNLSTSQQLIKHLLLWVVFGYCYQSAISLLAKMAVDAQPEYPLITAFAYGLGFNILAAHLITKYDKHWPVIGSAFIGLVGLVAVPFLLSGESGLLATPLLVGILFTLPLCSYIVGLIKLKLSKN
;
A
#
# COMPACT_ATOMS: atom_id res chain seq x y z
N MET A 1 0.23 5.72 31.22
CA MET A 1 -0.59 4.51 31.46
C MET A 1 -1.67 4.43 30.39
N THR A 2 -1.45 3.67 29.33
CA THR A 2 -2.49 3.45 28.30
C THR A 2 -3.25 2.19 28.72
N LYS A 3 -4.52 2.36 29.13
CA LYS A 3 -5.44 1.29 29.46
C LYS A 3 -5.42 0.27 28.32
N ALA A 4 -4.95 -0.96 28.58
CA ALA A 4 -5.10 -2.06 27.65
C ALA A 4 -6.59 -2.37 27.53
N THR A 5 -7.25 -1.76 26.55
CA THR A 5 -8.60 -2.16 26.15
C THR A 5 -8.46 -3.55 25.53
N ASN A 6 -8.83 -4.57 26.31
CA ASN A 6 -8.97 -5.95 25.85
C ASN A 6 -10.13 -6.02 24.84
N LEU A 7 -9.89 -5.51 23.64
CA LEU A 7 -10.79 -5.69 22.50
C LEU A 7 -10.89 -7.18 22.22
N SER A 8 -12.11 -7.67 21.97
CA SER A 8 -12.29 -9.05 21.51
C SER A 8 -11.59 -9.24 20.15
N THR A 9 -11.23 -10.47 19.81
CA THR A 9 -10.57 -10.78 18.53
C THR A 9 -11.33 -10.22 17.33
N SER A 10 -12.66 -10.29 17.34
CA SER A 10 -13.51 -9.72 16.29
C SER A 10 -13.39 -8.20 16.19
N GLN A 11 -13.34 -7.50 17.32
CA GLN A 11 -13.16 -6.04 17.33
C GLN A 11 -11.76 -5.63 16.84
N GLN A 12 -10.73 -6.41 17.17
CA GLN A 12 -9.38 -6.19 16.63
C GLN A 12 -9.36 -6.37 15.12
N LEU A 13 -9.97 -7.45 14.60
CA LEU A 13 -10.07 -7.68 13.16
C LEU A 13 -10.79 -6.54 12.43
N ILE A 14 -11.94 -6.09 12.95
CA ILE A 14 -12.68 -4.95 12.38
C ILE A 14 -11.80 -3.70 12.35
N LYS A 15 -11.09 -3.42 13.44
CA LYS A 15 -10.17 -2.28 13.50
C LYS A 15 -9.07 -2.36 12.43
N HIS A 16 -8.46 -3.54 12.24
CA HIS A 16 -7.44 -3.75 11.22
C HIS A 16 -8.00 -3.59 9.80
N LEU A 17 -9.17 -4.18 9.52
CA LEU A 17 -9.83 -4.03 8.22
C LEU A 17 -10.18 -2.58 7.91
N LEU A 18 -10.75 -1.83 8.86
CA LEU A 18 -11.05 -0.41 8.68
C LEU A 18 -9.78 0.40 8.38
N LEU A 19 -8.70 0.14 9.12
CA LEU A 19 -7.40 0.77 8.86
C LEU A 19 -6.91 0.47 7.45
N TRP A 20 -6.98 -0.80 7.02
CA TRP A 20 -6.54 -1.21 5.69
C TRP A 20 -7.38 -0.61 4.57
N VAL A 21 -8.70 -0.46 4.77
CA VAL A 21 -9.57 0.20 3.78
C VAL A 21 -9.18 1.68 3.62
N VAL A 22 -8.99 2.40 4.73
CA VAL A 22 -8.55 3.81 4.69
C VAL A 22 -7.19 3.93 4.00
N PHE A 23 -6.24 3.06 4.36
CA PHE A 23 -4.93 3.02 3.71
C PHE A 23 -5.05 2.67 2.22
N GLY A 24 -5.93 1.74 1.84
CA GLY A 24 -6.21 1.37 0.46
C GLY A 24 -6.68 2.57 -0.37
N TYR A 25 -7.63 3.34 0.13
CA TYR A 25 -8.10 4.55 -0.55
C TYR A 25 -7.00 5.62 -0.69
N CYS A 26 -6.27 5.91 0.39
CA CYS A 26 -5.15 6.86 0.32
C CYS A 26 -4.05 6.39 -0.65
N TYR A 27 -3.79 5.09 -0.67
CA TYR A 27 -2.80 4.46 -1.54
C TYR A 27 -3.21 4.58 -3.02
N GLN A 28 -4.49 4.35 -3.34
CA GLN A 28 -5.04 4.56 -4.67
C GLN A 28 -4.80 5.99 -5.17
N SER A 29 -5.13 6.98 -4.35
CA SER A 29 -5.00 8.39 -4.69
C SER A 29 -3.53 8.77 -4.93
N ALA A 30 -2.63 8.29 -4.07
CA ALA A 30 -1.21 8.56 -4.21
C ALA A 30 -0.60 7.93 -5.47
N ILE A 31 -0.90 6.66 -5.75
CA ILE A 31 -0.41 5.98 -6.96
C ILE A 31 -0.96 6.63 -8.23
N SER A 32 -2.23 7.05 -8.22
CA SER A 32 -2.84 7.76 -9.36
C SER A 32 -2.13 9.10 -9.63
N LEU A 33 -1.78 9.84 -8.57
CA LEU A 33 -1.00 11.08 -8.70
C LEU A 33 0.42 10.80 -9.19
N LEU A 34 1.08 9.75 -8.68
CA LEU A 34 2.43 9.36 -9.13
C LEU A 34 2.45 8.96 -10.60
N ALA A 35 1.42 8.26 -11.08
CA ALA A 35 1.28 7.92 -12.48
C ALA A 35 1.14 9.18 -13.36
N LYS A 36 0.34 10.17 -12.93
CA LYS A 36 0.23 11.47 -13.63
C LYS A 36 1.55 12.23 -13.63
N MET A 37 2.20 12.34 -12.47
CA MET A 37 3.52 12.99 -12.37
C MET A 37 4.58 12.31 -13.24
N ALA A 38 4.52 10.99 -13.41
CA ALA A 38 5.43 10.28 -14.29
C ALA A 38 5.22 10.64 -15.77
N VAL A 39 3.97 10.81 -16.19
CA VAL A 39 3.63 11.29 -17.54
C VAL A 39 4.12 12.73 -17.73
N ASP A 40 3.92 13.59 -16.73
CA ASP A 40 4.34 14.99 -16.79
C ASP A 40 5.86 15.15 -16.79
N ALA A 41 6.59 14.29 -16.06
CA ALA A 41 8.05 14.37 -15.92
C ALA A 41 8.82 13.73 -17.09
N GLN A 42 8.36 12.58 -17.58
CA GLN A 42 9.03 11.76 -18.60
C GLN A 42 7.98 11.18 -19.57
N PRO A 43 7.42 12.01 -20.47
CA PRO A 43 6.35 11.58 -21.38
C PRO A 43 6.79 10.50 -22.38
N GLU A 44 8.09 10.37 -22.67
CA GLU A 44 8.63 9.31 -23.54
C GLU A 44 8.68 7.94 -22.86
N TYR A 45 8.81 7.90 -21.52
CA TYR A 45 8.94 6.67 -20.74
C TYR A 45 8.01 6.65 -19.51
N PRO A 46 6.69 6.85 -19.67
CA PRO A 46 5.79 7.08 -18.54
C PRO A 46 5.62 5.83 -17.66
N LEU A 47 5.60 4.64 -18.26
CA LEU A 47 5.43 3.36 -17.54
C LEU A 47 6.58 3.07 -16.57
N ILE A 48 7.83 3.20 -17.03
CA ILE A 48 9.02 2.92 -16.22
C ILE A 48 9.17 3.98 -15.13
N THR A 49 8.95 5.24 -15.46
CA THR A 49 8.97 6.34 -14.49
C THR A 49 7.90 6.17 -13.42
N ALA A 50 6.67 5.80 -13.81
CA ALA A 50 5.58 5.53 -12.87
C ALA A 50 5.89 4.33 -11.97
N PHE A 51 6.54 3.29 -12.52
CA PHE A 51 6.97 2.15 -11.73
C PHE A 51 8.06 2.55 -10.71
N ALA A 52 9.05 3.34 -11.11
CA ALA A 52 10.10 3.83 -10.21
C ALA A 52 9.53 4.70 -9.07
N TYR A 53 8.61 5.61 -9.41
CA TYR A 53 7.89 6.42 -8.42
C TYR A 53 7.03 5.57 -7.50
N GLY A 54 6.30 4.60 -8.06
CA GLY A 54 5.50 3.63 -7.31
C GLY A 54 6.36 2.79 -6.37
N LEU A 55 7.56 2.37 -6.78
CA LEU A 55 8.49 1.61 -5.94
C LEU A 55 8.98 2.44 -4.75
N GLY A 56 9.39 3.69 -4.99
CA GLY A 56 9.78 4.60 -3.91
C GLY A 56 8.64 4.83 -2.92
N PHE A 57 7.43 5.04 -3.44
CA PHE A 57 6.24 5.19 -2.60
C PHE A 57 5.87 3.90 -1.85
N ASN A 58 6.06 2.72 -2.44
CA ASN A 58 5.80 1.44 -1.78
C ASN A 58 6.70 1.23 -0.56
N ILE A 59 7.93 1.71 -0.58
CA ILE A 59 8.81 1.69 0.59
C ILE A 59 8.26 2.60 1.70
N LEU A 60 7.77 3.80 1.35
CA LEU A 60 7.15 4.72 2.31
C LEU A 60 5.84 4.16 2.87
N ALA A 61 4.98 3.60 2.01
CA ALA A 61 3.74 2.95 2.38
C ALA A 61 4.01 1.75 3.29
N ALA A 62 4.97 0.89 2.94
CA ALA A 62 5.43 -0.21 3.78
C ALA A 62 5.92 0.26 5.15
N HIS A 63 6.63 1.39 5.22
CA HIS A 63 7.01 2.00 6.49
C HIS A 63 5.80 2.39 7.33
N LEU A 64 4.77 3.00 6.75
CA LEU A 64 3.55 3.36 7.48
C LEU A 64 2.78 2.10 7.90
N ILE A 65 2.57 1.15 7.00
CA ILE A 65 1.85 -0.10 7.27
C ILE A 65 2.51 -0.83 8.43
N THR A 66 3.82 -1.08 8.40
CA THR A 66 4.54 -1.74 9.51
C THR A 66 4.64 -0.89 10.79
N LYS A 67 4.36 0.41 10.72
CA LYS A 67 4.29 1.29 11.90
C LYS A 67 2.94 1.16 12.59
N TYR A 68 1.84 1.13 11.83
CA TYR A 68 0.48 1.18 12.37
C TYR A 68 -0.20 -0.19 12.47
N ASP A 69 0.20 -1.15 11.64
CA ASP A 69 -0.17 -2.57 11.76
C ASP A 69 1.00 -3.40 12.29
N LYS A 70 0.88 -3.83 13.54
CA LYS A 70 1.89 -4.65 14.22
C LYS A 70 1.65 -6.14 14.10
N HIS A 71 0.45 -6.55 13.71
CA HIS A 71 0.06 -7.96 13.72
C HIS A 71 0.28 -8.60 12.35
N TRP A 72 -0.21 -7.96 11.28
CA TRP A 72 -0.24 -8.56 9.95
C TRP A 72 0.15 -7.59 8.83
N PRO A 73 1.32 -6.92 8.90
CA PRO A 73 1.67 -5.87 7.95
C PRO A 73 1.75 -6.36 6.49
N VAL A 74 2.24 -7.59 6.26
CA VAL A 74 2.34 -8.15 4.90
C VAL A 74 0.96 -8.47 4.32
N ILE A 75 0.09 -9.13 5.09
CA ILE A 75 -1.29 -9.42 4.67
C ILE A 75 -2.07 -8.12 4.47
N GLY A 76 -1.94 -7.18 5.41
CA GLY A 76 -2.57 -5.86 5.31
C GLY A 76 -2.11 -5.11 4.08
N SER A 77 -0.82 -5.18 3.73
CA SER A 77 -0.30 -4.55 2.51
C SER A 77 -0.84 -5.17 1.22
N ALA A 78 -1.03 -6.50 1.17
CA ALA A 78 -1.67 -7.17 0.05
C ALA A 78 -3.14 -6.74 -0.09
N PHE A 79 -3.85 -6.65 1.04
CA PHE A 79 -5.23 -6.15 1.07
C PHE A 79 -5.32 -4.69 0.62
N ILE A 80 -4.45 -3.82 1.14
CA ILE A 80 -4.36 -2.39 0.76
C ILE A 80 -4.08 -2.26 -0.74
N GLY A 81 -3.17 -3.07 -1.28
CA GLY A 81 -2.86 -3.10 -2.71
C GLY A 81 -4.07 -3.51 -3.55
N LEU A 82 -4.76 -4.61 -3.18
CA LEU A 82 -5.93 -5.08 -3.91
C LEU A 82 -7.10 -4.09 -3.84
N VAL A 83 -7.41 -3.57 -2.64
CA VAL A 83 -8.48 -2.60 -2.48
C VAL A 83 -8.14 -1.30 -3.19
N GLY A 84 -6.93 -0.78 -2.99
CA GLY A 84 -6.51 0.51 -3.54
C GLY A 84 -6.27 0.51 -5.04
N LEU A 85 -5.73 -0.56 -5.62
CA LEU A 85 -5.37 -0.58 -7.04
C LEU A 85 -6.38 -1.30 -7.93
N VAL A 86 -7.25 -2.13 -7.35
CA VAL A 86 -8.25 -2.89 -8.11
C VAL A 86 -9.65 -2.47 -7.72
N ALA A 87 -10.06 -2.68 -6.46
CA ALA A 87 -11.45 -2.47 -6.06
C ALA A 87 -11.90 -1.01 -6.18
N VAL A 88 -11.15 -0.06 -5.60
CA VAL A 88 -11.51 1.37 -5.61
C VAL A 88 -11.55 1.94 -7.03
N PRO A 89 -10.51 1.77 -7.89
CA PRO A 89 -10.54 2.31 -9.24
C PRO A 89 -11.63 1.68 -10.10
N PHE A 90 -11.85 0.37 -9.96
CA PHE A 90 -12.89 -0.34 -10.70
C PHE A 90 -14.30 0.12 -10.30
N LEU A 91 -14.56 0.32 -9.00
CA LEU A 91 -15.86 0.79 -8.52
C LEU A 91 -16.16 2.24 -8.93
N LEU A 92 -15.14 3.11 -9.00
CA LEU A 92 -15.32 4.53 -9.32
C LEU A 92 -15.35 4.83 -10.82
N SER A 93 -14.52 4.13 -11.59
CA SER A 93 -14.26 4.46 -13.00
C SER A 93 -14.35 3.27 -13.94
N GLY A 94 -14.69 2.07 -13.44
CA GLY A 94 -14.71 0.85 -14.24
C GLY A 94 -13.30 0.42 -14.67
N GLU A 95 -13.22 -0.36 -15.76
CA GLU A 95 -11.94 -0.89 -16.27
C GLU A 95 -10.96 0.21 -16.69
N SER A 96 -11.44 1.36 -17.15
CA SER A 96 -10.59 2.49 -17.54
C SER A 96 -9.91 3.19 -16.35
N GLY A 97 -10.38 2.93 -15.12
CA GLY A 97 -9.74 3.38 -13.90
C GLY A 97 -8.50 2.58 -13.50
N LEU A 98 -8.32 1.38 -14.07
CA LEU A 98 -7.19 0.51 -13.74
C LEU A 98 -5.89 1.04 -14.35
N LEU A 99 -4.80 0.85 -13.62
CA LEU A 99 -3.46 1.06 -14.17
C LEU A 99 -3.21 0.05 -15.29
N ALA A 100 -2.29 0.40 -16.19
CA ALA A 100 -1.77 -0.54 -17.17
C ALA A 100 -1.32 -1.83 -16.47
N THR A 101 -1.75 -2.98 -16.98
CA THR A 101 -1.51 -4.30 -16.38
C THR A 101 -0.07 -4.54 -15.87
N PRO A 102 1.01 -4.22 -16.62
CA PRO A 102 2.36 -4.45 -16.11
C PRO A 102 2.69 -3.57 -14.89
N LEU A 103 2.21 -2.31 -14.89
CA LEU A 103 2.39 -1.39 -13.76
C LEU A 103 1.57 -1.86 -12.55
N LEU A 104 0.32 -2.28 -12.78
CA LEU A 104 -0.56 -2.79 -11.74
C LEU A 104 0.05 -4.02 -11.03
N VAL A 105 0.45 -5.03 -11.80
CA VAL A 105 1.05 -6.26 -11.26
C VAL A 105 2.35 -5.96 -10.53
N GLY A 106 3.20 -5.11 -11.13
CA GLY A 106 4.46 -4.71 -10.51
C GLY A 106 4.27 -4.03 -9.15
N ILE A 107 3.33 -3.09 -9.06
CA ILE A 107 3.05 -2.37 -7.81
C ILE A 107 2.39 -3.30 -6.77
N LEU A 108 1.44 -4.15 -7.20
CA LEU A 108 0.78 -5.13 -6.33
C LEU A 108 1.76 -6.12 -5.70
N PHE A 109 2.78 -6.57 -6.45
CA PHE A 109 3.77 -7.51 -5.92
C PHE A 109 4.82 -6.82 -5.04
N THR A 110 5.23 -5.61 -5.43
CA THR A 110 6.29 -4.89 -4.70
C THR A 110 5.82 -4.36 -3.34
N LEU A 111 4.54 -4.01 -3.17
CA LEU A 111 4.05 -3.49 -1.89
C LEU A 111 4.16 -4.51 -0.72
N PRO A 112 3.71 -5.78 -0.86
CA PRO A 112 3.98 -6.83 0.12
C PRO A 112 5.45 -7.10 0.36
N LEU A 113 6.26 -7.11 -0.72
CA LEU A 113 7.70 -7.30 -0.61
C LEU A 113 8.36 -6.17 0.21
N CYS A 114 8.04 -4.92 -0.07
CA CYS A 114 8.50 -3.77 0.70
C CYS A 114 8.06 -3.86 2.16
N SER A 115 6.82 -4.27 2.42
CA SER A 115 6.28 -4.43 3.78
C SER A 115 7.01 -5.51 4.57
N TYR A 116 7.36 -6.61 3.90
CA TYR A 116 8.19 -7.67 4.48
C TYR A 116 9.61 -7.16 4.81
N ILE A 117 10.30 -6.55 3.84
CA ILE A 117 11.67 -6.05 4.01
C ILE A 117 11.74 -4.98 5.11
N VAL A 118 10.84 -4.00 5.09
CA VAL A 118 10.80 -2.93 6.11
C VAL A 118 10.47 -3.51 7.49
N GLY A 119 9.62 -4.54 7.55
CA GLY A 119 9.35 -5.30 8.78
C GLY A 119 10.62 -5.91 9.36
N LEU A 120 11.42 -6.61 8.54
CA LEU A 120 12.70 -7.20 8.96
C LEU A 120 13.70 -6.14 9.44
N ILE A 121 13.82 -5.02 8.71
CA ILE A 121 14.71 -3.92 9.09
C ILE A 121 14.33 -3.36 10.46
N LYS A 122 13.05 -3.13 10.72
CA LYS A 122 12.56 -2.63 12.02
C LYS A 122 12.78 -3.63 13.15
N LEU A 123 12.61 -4.93 12.90
CA LEU A 123 12.90 -5.98 13.88
C LEU A 123 14.39 -6.00 14.25
N LYS A 124 15.28 -5.80 13.27
CA LYS A 124 16.72 -5.75 13.51
C LYS A 124 17.13 -4.50 14.29
N LEU A 125 16.59 -3.34 13.92
CA LEU A 125 16.85 -2.06 14.62
C LEU A 125 16.35 -2.06 16.06
N SER A 126 15.23 -2.71 16.36
CA SER A 126 14.68 -2.77 17.72
C SER A 126 15.46 -3.69 18.67
N LYS A 127 16.38 -4.52 18.15
CA LYS A 127 17.19 -5.45 18.94
C LYS A 127 18.58 -4.91 19.28
N ASN A 128 18.98 -3.79 18.67
CA ASN A 128 20.20 -3.05 18.99
C ASN A 128 19.86 -1.86 19.90
#